data_AF-A0A093D522-F1
#
_entry.id   AF-A0A093D522-F1
#
_cell.length_a   1.000
_cell.length_b   1.000
_cell.length_c   1.000
_cell.angle_alpha   90.00
_cell.angle_beta   90.00
_cell.angle_gamma   90.00
#
_symmetry.space_group_name_H-M   'P 1'
#
loop_
_entity.id
_entity.type
_entity.pdbx_description
1 polymer ?
#
loop_
_entity_poly.entity_id
_entity_poly.type
_entity_poly.pdbx_seq_one_letter_code
_entity_poly.pdbx_strand_id
1 'polypeptide(L)'
;LLQAEIFQEFAVQEESVMFRINLSVLLDCLTIFGTSSLPGTSTALRMCYRGYGYPLMLFLEEGGVVTVCKINTQEPDELLDFDFCSTKVVNKIILQSEGLREAFAELDMTSEVLQITMSPDKPYFRLSTFGNAGSAHLDYPRDSDLMEAFHCNQTQTNRYKISLLKPSTKALALSCKVSIRTDAQGFLSLQYMIRNEDGQICFVEYYCCPDEDISEAEL
;
A
#
# COMPACT_ATOMS: atom_id res chain seq x y z
N LEU A 1 -2.66 -5.31 6.08
CA LEU A 1 -3.57 -6.20 6.83
C LEU A 1 -3.04 -7.62 6.74
N LEU A 2 -2.69 -8.18 7.90
CA LEU A 2 -2.29 -9.57 8.06
C LEU A 2 -3.47 -10.29 8.74
N GLN A 3 -3.91 -11.40 8.16
CA GLN A 3 -4.98 -12.21 8.73
C GLN A 3 -4.42 -13.15 9.81
N ALA A 4 -5.26 -13.59 10.74
CA ALA A 4 -4.84 -14.42 11.87
C ALA A 4 -4.22 -15.76 11.42
N GLU A 5 -4.69 -16.27 10.28
CA GLU A 5 -4.29 -17.54 9.66
C GLU A 5 -2.84 -17.53 9.12
N ILE A 6 -2.21 -16.35 9.06
CA ILE A 6 -0.78 -16.23 8.70
C ILE A 6 0.10 -16.71 9.86
N PHE A 7 -0.38 -16.60 11.09
CA PHE A 7 0.39 -16.94 12.29
C PHE A 7 0.13 -18.39 12.68
N GLN A 8 1.18 -19.10 13.11
CA GLN A 8 1.02 -20.45 13.67
C GLN A 8 0.23 -20.44 14.99
N GLU A 9 0.34 -19.37 15.76
CA GLU A 9 -0.46 -19.11 16.96
C GLU A 9 -0.87 -17.63 16.99
N PHE A 10 -2.17 -17.37 17.13
CA PHE A 10 -2.72 -16.02 17.25
C PHE A 10 -3.84 -16.01 18.29
N ALA A 11 -3.70 -15.18 19.32
CA ALA A 11 -4.69 -15.04 20.37
C ALA A 11 -4.77 -13.59 20.85
N VAL A 12 -6.00 -13.06 20.89
CA VAL A 12 -6.32 -11.75 21.46
C VAL A 12 -7.41 -11.97 22.51
N GLN A 13 -7.19 -11.47 23.73
CA GLN A 13 -8.10 -11.72 24.87
C GLN A 13 -9.25 -10.71 24.93
N GLU A 14 -9.04 -9.52 24.39
CA GLU A 14 -10.02 -8.43 24.33
C GLU A 14 -10.62 -8.34 22.91
N GLU A 15 -11.73 -7.61 22.77
CA GLU A 15 -12.38 -7.41 21.46
C GLU A 15 -11.46 -6.67 20.47
N SER A 16 -10.70 -5.70 20.97
CA SER A 16 -9.72 -4.96 20.19
C SER A 16 -8.57 -4.50 21.07
N VAL A 17 -7.36 -4.49 20.53
CA VAL A 17 -6.16 -4.01 21.22
C VAL A 17 -5.43 -3.04 20.31
N MET A 18 -5.14 -1.83 20.80
CA MET A 18 -4.47 -0.78 20.04
C MET A 18 -3.32 -0.17 20.83
N PHE A 19 -2.18 0.01 20.16
CA PHE A 19 -1.01 0.68 20.71
C PHE A 19 -0.16 1.27 19.58
N ARG A 20 0.60 2.33 19.89
CA ARG A 20 1.54 2.93 18.95
C ARG A 20 2.98 2.51 19.29
N ILE A 21 3.80 2.26 18.28
CA ILE A 21 5.23 1.93 18.41
C ILE A 21 6.04 2.64 17.32
N ASN A 22 7.35 2.75 17.54
CA ASN A 22 8.27 3.22 16.51
C ASN A 22 8.47 2.10 15.47
N LEU A 23 7.94 2.32 14.25
CA LEU A 23 8.00 1.34 13.17
C LEU A 23 9.43 1.01 12.74
N SER A 24 10.34 1.99 12.71
CA SER A 24 11.74 1.74 12.33
C SER A 24 12.41 0.80 13.34
N VAL A 25 12.21 1.04 14.64
CA VAL A 25 12.74 0.16 15.69
C VAL A 25 12.16 -1.24 15.60
N LEU A 26 10.86 -1.37 15.30
CA LEU A 26 10.25 -2.68 15.06
C LEU A 26 10.92 -3.39 13.89
N LEU A 27 11.09 -2.71 12.75
CA LEU A 27 11.72 -3.30 11.56
C LEU A 27 13.16 -3.72 11.85
N ASP A 28 13.94 -2.89 12.52
CA ASP A 28 15.32 -3.21 12.92
C ASP A 28 15.37 -4.48 13.80
N CYS A 29 14.41 -4.64 14.71
CA CYS A 29 14.29 -5.83 15.55
C CYS A 29 13.89 -7.07 14.74
N LEU A 30 12.96 -6.93 13.80
CA LEU A 30 12.50 -8.03 12.95
C LEU A 30 13.58 -8.53 11.99
N THR A 31 14.54 -7.68 11.63
CA THR A 31 15.66 -8.02 10.74
C THR A 31 16.99 -8.16 11.48
N ILE A 32 16.97 -8.44 12.78
CA ILE A 32 18.20 -8.46 13.61
C ILE A 32 19.21 -9.52 13.16
N PHE A 33 18.75 -10.62 12.56
CA PHE A 33 19.58 -11.69 11.99
C PHE A 33 19.99 -11.42 10.53
N GLY A 34 19.65 -10.23 10.00
CA GLY A 34 19.89 -9.82 8.62
C GLY A 34 18.68 -10.02 7.72
N THR A 35 18.76 -9.48 6.51
CA THR A 35 17.70 -9.56 5.49
C THR A 35 17.92 -10.64 4.45
N SER A 36 19.10 -11.26 4.44
CA SER A 36 19.46 -12.37 3.56
C SER A 36 19.39 -13.68 4.33
N SER A 37 18.22 -14.32 4.33
CA SER A 37 18.09 -15.69 4.83
C SER A 37 18.84 -16.63 3.89
N LEU A 38 19.69 -17.50 4.45
CA LEU A 38 20.26 -18.61 3.70
C LEU A 38 19.14 -19.63 3.40
N PRO A 39 19.22 -20.38 2.28
CA PRO A 39 18.26 -21.44 2.00
C PRO A 39 18.22 -22.45 3.15
N GLY A 40 17.04 -22.61 3.76
CA GLY A 40 16.82 -23.54 4.88
C GLY A 40 17.03 -22.95 6.29
N THR A 41 17.38 -21.67 6.41
CA THR A 41 17.34 -20.96 7.70
C THR A 41 16.12 -20.04 7.74
N SER A 42 15.30 -20.18 8.78
CA SER A 42 14.16 -19.32 9.06
C SER A 42 14.26 -18.75 10.47
N THR A 43 14.07 -17.45 10.62
CA THR A 43 13.91 -16.83 11.94
C THR A 43 12.48 -17.06 12.44
N ALA A 44 12.32 -17.74 13.58
CA ALA A 44 11.04 -17.83 14.27
C ALA A 44 10.75 -16.55 15.05
N LEU A 45 9.48 -16.12 15.11
CA LEU A 45 9.04 -14.93 15.83
C LEU A 45 7.91 -15.28 16.80
N ARG A 46 8.03 -14.79 18.04
CA ARG A 46 6.90 -14.71 18.98
C ARG A 46 6.73 -13.27 19.44
N MET A 47 5.52 -12.74 19.29
CA MET A 47 5.14 -11.41 19.75
C MET A 47 4.22 -11.51 20.97
N CYS A 48 4.49 -10.71 22.00
CA CYS A 48 3.67 -10.66 23.20
C CYS A 48 3.43 -9.21 23.62
N TYR A 49 2.16 -8.86 23.83
CA TYR A 49 1.77 -7.57 24.39
C TYR A 49 0.79 -7.80 25.54
N ARG A 50 1.11 -7.27 26.73
CA ARG A 50 0.35 -7.55 27.97
C ARG A 50 -0.83 -6.60 28.20
N GLY A 51 -1.07 -5.67 27.28
CA GLY A 51 -2.06 -4.63 27.42
C GLY A 51 -1.46 -3.27 27.76
N TYR A 52 -2.35 -2.34 28.06
CA TYR A 52 -2.04 -0.92 28.22
C TYR A 52 -0.88 -0.65 29.20
N GLY A 53 0.05 0.21 28.80
CA GLY A 53 1.22 0.59 29.60
C GLY A 53 2.39 -0.41 29.61
N TYR A 54 2.24 -1.59 29.01
CA TYR A 54 3.33 -2.58 28.88
C TYR A 54 4.03 -2.46 27.53
N PRO A 55 5.32 -2.83 27.42
CA PRO A 55 6.02 -2.86 26.14
C PRO A 55 5.51 -4.00 25.23
N LEU A 56 5.72 -3.86 23.92
CA LEU A 56 5.69 -4.97 22.98
C LEU A 56 6.99 -5.78 23.15
N MET A 57 6.85 -7.06 23.42
CA MET A 57 7.96 -8.00 23.54
C MET A 57 8.06 -8.84 22.27
N LEU A 58 9.26 -8.91 21.70
CA LEU A 58 9.58 -9.78 20.57
C LEU A 58 10.61 -10.81 21.03
N PHE A 59 10.37 -12.06 20.71
CA PHE A 59 11.31 -13.16 20.89
C PHE A 59 11.61 -13.72 19.50
N LEU A 60 12.83 -13.53 19.03
CA LEU A 60 13.30 -14.04 17.75
C LEU A 60 14.31 -15.15 17.98
N GLU A 61 14.23 -16.21 17.18
CA GLU A 61 15.16 -17.33 17.25
C GLU A 61 15.61 -17.74 15.85
N GLU A 62 16.92 -17.87 15.65
CA GLU A 62 17.51 -18.41 14.44
C GLU A 62 18.73 -19.28 14.78
N GLY A 63 18.72 -20.54 14.37
CA GLY A 63 19.86 -21.45 14.54
C GLY A 63 20.28 -21.69 15.99
N GLY A 64 19.33 -21.61 16.93
CA GLY A 64 19.54 -21.73 18.38
C GLY A 64 19.93 -20.41 19.07
N VAL A 65 20.13 -19.32 18.33
CA VAL A 65 20.43 -17.99 18.89
C VAL A 65 19.12 -17.26 19.15
N VAL A 66 18.92 -16.78 20.38
CA VAL A 66 17.69 -16.10 20.79
C VAL A 66 17.95 -14.62 21.05
N THR A 67 17.14 -13.76 20.43
CA THR A 67 17.12 -12.31 20.66
C THR A 67 15.79 -11.91 21.30
N VAL A 68 15.86 -11.09 22.36
CA VAL A 68 14.67 -10.55 23.03
C VAL A 68 14.66 -9.04 22.90
N CYS A 69 13.65 -8.50 22.22
CA CYS A 69 13.46 -7.06 22.05
C CYS A 69 12.32 -6.58 22.94
N LYS A 70 12.52 -5.42 23.57
CA LYS A 70 11.52 -4.70 24.35
C LYS A 70 11.27 -3.35 23.72
N ILE A 71 10.12 -3.17 23.09
CA ILE A 71 9.73 -1.93 22.41
C ILE A 71 8.67 -1.23 23.25
N ASN A 72 8.96 -0.03 23.72
CA ASN A 72 7.99 0.77 24.48
C ASN A 72 6.83 1.18 23.59
N THR A 73 5.61 1.04 24.10
CA THR A 73 4.39 1.48 23.42
C THR A 73 3.98 2.88 23.86
N GLN A 74 3.20 3.54 23.02
CA GLN A 74 2.60 4.85 23.26
C GLN A 74 1.08 4.76 23.10
N GLU A 75 0.36 5.73 23.65
CA GLU A 75 -1.06 5.90 23.37
C GLU A 75 -1.28 6.09 21.85
N PRO A 76 -2.27 5.40 21.26
CA PRO A 76 -2.66 5.63 19.88
C PRO A 76 -3.14 7.07 19.67
N ASP A 77 -2.73 7.69 18.57
CA ASP A 77 -3.35 8.93 18.10
C ASP A 77 -4.73 8.63 17.49
N GLU A 78 -5.56 9.67 17.32
CA GLU A 78 -6.77 9.57 16.50
C GLU A 78 -6.41 9.09 15.08
N LEU A 79 -7.05 8.01 14.65
CA LEU A 79 -6.87 7.48 13.30
C LEU A 79 -7.68 8.34 12.33
N LEU A 80 -7.05 8.69 11.20
CA LEU A 80 -7.77 9.27 10.08
C LEU A 80 -8.70 8.20 9.50
N ASP A 81 -10.00 8.38 9.69
CA ASP A 81 -11.02 7.55 9.06
C ASP A 81 -11.35 8.12 7.69
N PHE A 82 -10.65 7.61 6.67
CA PHE A 82 -11.07 7.81 5.30
C PHE A 82 -12.31 6.93 5.11
N ASP A 83 -13.52 7.49 5.24
CA ASP A 83 -14.81 6.83 4.96
C ASP A 83 -14.97 6.47 3.47
N PHE A 84 -13.99 5.72 2.95
CA PHE A 84 -13.92 5.15 1.61
C PHE A 84 -14.82 3.93 1.58
N CYS A 85 -16.10 4.17 1.81
CA CYS A 85 -17.11 3.14 1.82
C CYS A 85 -17.22 2.57 0.40
N SER A 86 -17.19 1.23 0.27
CA SER A 86 -17.28 0.54 -1.02
C SER A 86 -18.49 0.94 -1.87
N THR A 87 -19.52 1.52 -1.25
CA THR A 87 -20.74 2.05 -1.89
C THR A 87 -20.54 3.39 -2.61
N LYS A 88 -19.42 4.08 -2.38
CA LYS A 88 -19.10 5.39 -3.00
C LYS A 88 -18.02 5.29 -4.09
N VAL A 89 -17.57 4.08 -4.45
CA VAL A 89 -16.57 3.87 -5.49
C VAL A 89 -17.17 4.14 -6.87
N VAL A 90 -16.62 5.11 -7.58
CA VAL A 90 -17.07 5.50 -8.93
C VAL A 90 -16.40 4.66 -9.99
N ASN A 91 -15.07 4.53 -9.89
CA ASN A 91 -14.27 3.75 -10.82
C ASN A 91 -13.39 2.75 -10.07
N LYS A 92 -13.26 1.54 -10.63
CA LYS A 92 -12.41 0.47 -10.11
C LYS A 92 -11.68 -0.22 -11.25
N ILE A 93 -10.37 -0.34 -11.08
CA ILE A 93 -9.48 -1.10 -11.96
C ILE A 93 -8.71 -2.11 -11.12
N ILE A 94 -8.42 -3.28 -11.69
CA ILE A 94 -7.43 -4.23 -11.16
C ILE A 94 -6.40 -4.48 -12.26
N LEU A 95 -5.15 -4.18 -11.96
CA LEU A 95 -4.01 -4.41 -12.83
C LEU A 95 -3.09 -5.47 -12.23
N GLN A 96 -2.42 -6.21 -13.10
CA GLN A 96 -1.19 -6.89 -12.73
C GLN A 96 -0.18 -5.83 -12.28
N SER A 97 0.49 -6.07 -11.14
CA SER A 97 1.38 -5.06 -10.55
C SER A 97 2.55 -4.66 -11.45
N GLU A 98 2.92 -5.51 -12.41
CA GLU A 98 3.93 -5.19 -13.43
C GLU A 98 3.56 -3.95 -14.24
N GLY A 99 2.30 -3.83 -14.67
CA GLY A 99 1.85 -2.67 -15.43
C GLY A 99 2.06 -1.37 -14.67
N LEU A 100 1.69 -1.31 -13.39
CA LEU A 100 1.91 -0.10 -12.60
C LEU A 100 3.40 0.14 -12.28
N ARG A 101 4.22 -0.91 -12.17
CA ARG A 101 5.68 -0.75 -11.99
C ARG A 101 6.32 -0.08 -13.20
N GLU A 102 5.93 -0.47 -14.41
CA GLU A 102 6.37 0.17 -15.65
C GLU A 102 5.99 1.66 -15.65
N ALA A 103 4.77 2.01 -15.23
CA ALA A 103 4.38 3.41 -15.09
C ALA A 103 5.31 4.22 -14.20
N PHE A 104 5.59 3.71 -12.99
CA PHE A 104 6.47 4.42 -12.06
C PHE A 104 7.94 4.46 -12.51
N ALA A 105 8.35 3.59 -13.44
CA ALA A 105 9.67 3.61 -14.05
C ALA A 105 9.78 4.57 -15.24
N GLU A 106 8.71 4.69 -16.03
CA GLU A 106 8.68 5.53 -17.24
C GLU A 106 8.28 6.98 -16.97
N LEU A 107 7.41 7.21 -15.99
CA LEU A 107 6.89 8.55 -15.70
C LEU A 107 7.95 9.41 -14.99
N ASP A 108 7.93 10.71 -15.30
CA ASP A 108 8.80 11.68 -14.65
C ASP A 108 8.40 11.88 -13.17
N MET A 109 9.12 11.20 -12.28
CA MET A 109 8.96 11.28 -10.83
C MET A 109 9.51 12.59 -10.22
N THR A 110 10.05 13.50 -11.04
CA THR A 110 10.38 14.87 -10.63
C THR A 110 9.17 15.81 -10.73
N SER A 111 8.10 15.40 -11.42
CA SER A 111 6.84 16.13 -11.43
C SER A 111 6.24 16.21 -10.02
N GLU A 112 5.57 17.31 -9.74
CA GLU A 112 4.90 17.50 -8.44
C GLU A 112 3.63 16.64 -8.33
N VAL A 113 2.99 16.34 -9.46
CA VAL A 113 1.66 15.72 -9.50
C VAL A 113 1.57 14.57 -10.51
N LEU A 114 0.87 13.53 -10.09
CA LEU A 114 0.43 12.41 -10.92
C LEU A 114 -1.05 12.60 -11.18
N GLN A 115 -1.41 12.78 -12.44
CA GLN A 115 -2.79 12.79 -12.86
C GLN A 115 -3.23 11.38 -13.26
N ILE A 116 -4.34 10.94 -12.71
CA ILE A 116 -4.97 9.66 -13.00
C ILE A 116 -6.30 9.94 -13.69
N THR A 117 -6.47 9.41 -14.90
CA THR A 117 -7.74 9.46 -15.65
C THR A 117 -8.32 8.05 -15.73
N MET A 118 -9.56 7.89 -15.31
CA MET A 118 -10.35 6.65 -15.40
C MET A 118 -11.65 6.96 -16.14
N SER A 119 -11.97 6.21 -17.19
CA SER A 119 -13.08 6.55 -18.09
C SER A 119 -13.67 5.30 -18.77
N PRO A 120 -14.99 5.20 -18.99
CA PRO A 120 -15.56 4.13 -19.83
C PRO A 120 -15.08 4.21 -21.28
N ASP A 121 -14.73 5.42 -21.74
CA ASP A 121 -14.24 5.70 -23.09
C ASP A 121 -12.71 5.88 -23.13
N LYS A 122 -12.12 5.80 -24.33
CA LYS A 122 -10.69 6.05 -24.55
C LYS A 122 -10.25 7.37 -23.88
N PRO A 123 -9.11 7.39 -23.17
CA PRO A 123 -8.06 6.37 -23.13
C PRO A 123 -8.27 5.24 -22.12
N TYR A 124 -9.45 5.11 -21.52
CA TYR A 124 -9.81 4.15 -20.47
C TYR A 124 -9.09 4.39 -19.14
N PHE A 125 -7.80 4.07 -19.07
CA PHE A 125 -6.97 4.33 -17.91
C PHE A 125 -5.68 5.00 -18.35
N ARG A 126 -5.43 6.21 -17.86
CA ARG A 126 -4.24 6.99 -18.19
C ARG A 126 -3.58 7.51 -16.93
N LEU A 127 -2.26 7.35 -16.86
CA LEU A 127 -1.39 7.99 -15.89
C LEU A 127 -0.63 9.11 -16.59
N SER A 128 -0.48 10.26 -15.95
CA SER A 128 0.19 11.41 -16.58
C SER A 128 1.00 12.21 -15.57
N THR A 129 2.18 12.62 -16.00
CA THR A 129 3.03 13.55 -15.24
C THR A 129 3.36 14.76 -16.08
N PHE A 130 3.61 15.88 -15.41
CA PHE A 130 3.86 17.18 -16.02
C PHE A 130 5.18 17.70 -15.47
N GLY A 131 6.28 17.30 -16.11
CA GLY A 131 7.63 17.64 -15.70
C GLY A 131 8.17 18.85 -16.46
N ASN A 132 9.36 19.30 -16.08
CA ASN A 132 10.01 20.45 -16.72
C ASN A 132 10.34 20.20 -18.20
N ALA A 133 10.53 18.94 -18.59
CA ALA A 133 10.85 18.54 -19.96
C ALA A 133 9.61 18.29 -20.85
N GLY A 134 8.40 18.45 -20.31
CA GLY A 134 7.14 18.20 -20.99
C GLY A 134 6.20 17.25 -20.23
N SER A 135 5.06 16.95 -20.84
CA SER A 135 4.11 15.99 -20.30
C SER A 135 4.39 14.57 -20.78
N ALA A 136 4.32 13.61 -19.87
CA ALA A 136 4.36 12.19 -20.17
C ALA A 136 2.97 11.58 -19.90
N HIS A 137 2.54 10.68 -20.78
CA HIS A 137 1.25 9.99 -20.66
C HIS A 137 1.47 8.50 -20.90
N LEU A 138 0.92 7.67 -20.02
CA LEU A 138 0.90 6.22 -20.17
C LEU A 138 -0.54 5.71 -20.14
N ASP A 139 -0.92 5.03 -21.21
CA ASP A 139 -2.28 4.58 -21.47
C ASP A 139 -2.39 3.06 -21.35
N TYR A 140 -3.38 2.59 -20.60
CA TYR A 140 -3.75 1.19 -20.51
C TYR A 140 -5.11 0.97 -21.18
N PRO A 141 -5.14 0.33 -22.36
CA PRO A 141 -6.37 -0.10 -22.98
C PRO A 141 -7.17 -1.04 -22.06
N ARG A 142 -8.50 -1.03 -22.20
CA ARG A 142 -9.39 -1.92 -21.45
C ARG A 142 -9.08 -3.41 -21.69
N ASP A 143 -8.60 -3.74 -22.89
CA ASP A 143 -8.25 -5.08 -23.36
C ASP A 143 -6.76 -5.41 -23.22
N SER A 144 -6.00 -4.61 -22.47
CA SER A 144 -4.61 -4.91 -22.13
C SER A 144 -4.48 -6.24 -21.37
N ASP A 145 -3.46 -7.04 -21.67
CA ASP A 145 -3.15 -8.28 -20.94
C ASP A 145 -2.87 -8.04 -19.44
N LEU A 146 -2.46 -6.81 -19.09
CA LEU A 146 -2.21 -6.38 -17.72
C LEU A 146 -3.52 -6.05 -16.97
N MET A 147 -4.63 -5.86 -17.68
CA MET A 147 -5.94 -5.48 -17.15
C MET A 147 -6.74 -6.71 -16.75
N GLU A 148 -6.84 -6.97 -15.44
CA GLU A 148 -7.63 -8.11 -14.94
C GLU A 148 -9.09 -7.77 -14.71
N ALA A 149 -9.37 -6.53 -14.31
CA ALA A 149 -10.74 -6.07 -14.13
C ALA A 149 -10.86 -4.58 -14.44
N PHE A 150 -11.90 -4.24 -15.20
CA PHE A 150 -12.18 -2.87 -15.59
C PHE A 150 -13.64 -2.52 -15.32
N HIS A 151 -13.87 -1.66 -14.33
CA HIS A 151 -15.19 -1.20 -13.91
C HIS A 151 -15.15 0.32 -13.76
N CYS A 152 -15.11 1.02 -14.90
CA CYS A 152 -15.22 2.47 -14.94
C CYS A 152 -16.55 2.87 -15.55
N ASN A 153 -17.39 3.56 -14.78
CA ASN A 153 -18.73 3.96 -15.19
C ASN A 153 -18.82 5.44 -15.54
N GLN A 154 -17.84 6.24 -15.11
CA GLN A 154 -17.81 7.69 -15.28
C GLN A 154 -16.39 8.16 -15.56
N THR A 155 -16.22 9.09 -16.49
CA THR A 155 -14.94 9.76 -16.69
C THR A 155 -14.60 10.62 -15.48
N GLN A 156 -13.49 10.32 -14.82
CA GLN A 156 -12.90 11.11 -13.75
C GLN A 156 -11.41 11.31 -14.01
N THR A 157 -10.94 12.53 -13.75
CA THR A 157 -9.54 12.90 -13.80
C THR A 157 -9.19 13.58 -12.49
N ASN A 158 -8.31 12.95 -11.71
CA ASN A 158 -7.87 13.46 -10.42
C ASN A 158 -6.35 13.61 -10.41
N ARG A 159 -5.83 14.63 -9.72
CA ARG A 159 -4.39 14.86 -9.55
C ARG A 159 -4.00 14.53 -8.12
N TYR A 160 -2.79 14.02 -7.92
CA TYR A 160 -2.27 13.64 -6.61
C TYR A 160 -0.81 14.06 -6.50
N LYS A 161 -0.38 14.54 -5.33
CA LYS A 161 1.03 14.87 -5.09
C LYS A 161 1.88 13.61 -5.17
N ILE A 162 2.82 13.56 -6.13
CA ILE A 162 3.69 12.38 -6.34
C ILE A 162 4.50 12.05 -5.10
N SER A 163 4.94 13.06 -4.36
CA SER A 163 5.67 12.90 -3.10
C SER A 163 4.89 12.07 -2.06
N LEU A 164 3.56 12.16 -2.06
CA LEU A 164 2.68 11.40 -1.18
C LEU A 164 2.40 9.99 -1.71
N LEU A 165 2.41 9.78 -3.03
CA LEU A 165 2.22 8.44 -3.62
C LEU A 165 3.50 7.61 -3.69
N LYS A 166 4.68 8.24 -3.74
CA LYS A 166 5.98 7.57 -3.88
C LYS A 166 6.20 6.43 -2.86
N PRO A 167 5.83 6.54 -1.57
CA PRO A 167 6.00 5.44 -0.62
C PRO A 167 5.21 4.18 -0.97
N SER A 168 4.10 4.29 -1.70
CA SER A 168 3.27 3.15 -2.13
C SER A 168 4.02 2.18 -3.06
N THR A 169 5.07 2.66 -3.75
CA THR A 169 5.93 1.84 -4.62
C THR A 169 6.62 0.69 -3.87
N LYS A 170 6.85 0.83 -2.55
CA LYS A 170 7.37 -0.27 -1.71
C LYS A 170 6.40 -1.45 -1.65
N ALA A 171 5.11 -1.18 -1.50
CA ALA A 171 4.07 -2.21 -1.53
C ALA A 171 3.89 -2.76 -2.95
N LEU A 172 3.94 -1.89 -3.96
CA LEU A 172 3.88 -2.29 -5.37
C LEU A 172 4.98 -3.29 -5.74
N ALA A 173 6.20 -3.07 -5.26
CA ALA A 173 7.35 -3.94 -5.52
C ALA A 173 7.15 -5.39 -5.03
N LEU A 174 6.43 -5.57 -3.92
CA LEU A 174 6.14 -6.89 -3.34
C LEU A 174 4.82 -7.49 -3.86
N SER A 175 3.97 -6.69 -4.50
CA SER A 175 2.65 -7.10 -4.92
C SER A 175 2.63 -7.81 -6.27
N CYS A 176 1.66 -8.71 -6.44
CA CYS A 176 1.35 -9.34 -7.72
C CYS A 176 0.18 -8.67 -8.44
N LYS A 177 -0.76 -8.08 -7.70
CA LYS A 177 -1.89 -7.30 -8.24
C LYS A 177 -2.11 -6.01 -7.47
N VAL A 178 -2.67 -5.03 -8.14
CA VAL A 178 -3.10 -3.76 -7.54
C VAL A 178 -4.53 -3.44 -7.95
N SER A 179 -5.39 -3.15 -6.98
CA SER A 179 -6.70 -2.54 -7.22
C SER A 179 -6.60 -1.03 -7.04
N ILE A 180 -7.04 -0.29 -8.05
CA ILE A 180 -7.06 1.17 -8.09
C ILE A 180 -8.51 1.60 -8.07
N ARG A 181 -8.90 2.40 -7.08
CA ARG A 181 -10.27 2.88 -6.90
C ARG A 181 -10.29 4.38 -6.68
N THR A 182 -11.29 5.05 -7.25
CA THR A 182 -11.61 6.44 -6.93
C THR A 182 -13.06 6.56 -6.51
N ASP A 183 -13.33 7.46 -5.57
CA ASP A 183 -14.69 7.83 -5.18
C ASP A 183 -15.18 9.10 -5.89
N ALA A 184 -16.38 9.55 -5.53
CA ALA A 184 -16.97 10.76 -6.11
C ALA A 184 -16.23 12.06 -5.75
N GLN A 185 -15.46 12.07 -4.66
CA GLN A 185 -14.67 13.21 -4.21
C GLN A 185 -13.25 13.20 -4.78
N GLY A 186 -12.86 12.14 -5.49
CA GLY A 186 -11.54 11.99 -6.07
C GLY A 186 -10.51 11.39 -5.13
N PHE A 187 -10.90 10.88 -3.95
CA PHE A 187 -9.98 10.13 -3.10
C PHE A 187 -9.50 8.87 -3.83
N LEU A 188 -8.20 8.62 -3.76
CA LEU A 188 -7.57 7.44 -4.32
C LEU A 188 -7.43 6.37 -3.25
N SER A 189 -7.81 5.15 -3.60
CA SER A 189 -7.49 3.94 -2.84
C SER A 189 -6.71 2.97 -3.71
N LEU A 190 -5.49 2.65 -3.29
CA LEU A 190 -4.63 1.63 -3.89
C LEU A 190 -4.57 0.43 -2.93
N GLN A 191 -5.02 -0.73 -3.38
CA GLN A 191 -4.95 -1.97 -2.60
C GLN A 191 -4.00 -2.95 -3.30
N TYR A 192 -2.88 -3.23 -2.66
CA TYR A 192 -1.84 -4.12 -3.14
C TYR A 192 -2.03 -5.52 -2.58
N MET A 193 -2.14 -6.51 -3.47
CA MET A 193 -2.18 -7.93 -3.13
C MET A 193 -0.75 -8.49 -3.13
N ILE A 194 -0.27 -8.87 -1.96
CA ILE A 194 1.07 -9.43 -1.75
C ILE A 194 0.94 -10.91 -1.43
N ARG A 195 1.72 -11.76 -2.12
CA ARG A 195 1.81 -13.18 -1.82
C ARG A 195 3.09 -13.43 -1.03
N ASN A 196 3.00 -14.02 0.15
CA ASN A 196 4.19 -14.38 0.95
C ASN A 196 4.86 -15.66 0.41
N GLU A 197 5.98 -16.05 1.02
CA GLU A 197 6.76 -17.23 0.63
C GLU A 197 5.97 -18.54 0.76
N ASP A 198 5.04 -18.60 1.72
CA ASP A 198 4.13 -19.73 1.94
C ASP A 198 2.91 -19.73 0.99
N GLY A 199 2.82 -18.75 0.07
CA GLY A 199 1.72 -18.61 -0.88
C GLY A 199 0.44 -17.98 -0.34
N GLN A 200 0.41 -17.60 0.94
CA GLN A 200 -0.69 -16.88 1.58
C GLN A 200 -0.78 -15.44 1.05
N ILE A 201 -1.98 -14.87 1.13
CA ILE A 201 -2.28 -13.56 0.56
C ILE A 201 -2.42 -12.53 1.69
N CYS A 202 -1.70 -11.42 1.54
CA CYS A 202 -1.76 -10.24 2.40
C CYS A 202 -2.17 -9.03 1.57
N PHE A 203 -2.74 -8.02 2.22
CA PHE A 203 -3.10 -6.76 1.57
C PHE A 203 -2.40 -5.57 2.21
N VAL A 204 -1.96 -4.63 1.40
CA VAL A 204 -1.56 -3.28 1.83
C VAL A 204 -2.49 -2.28 1.18
N GLU A 205 -3.06 -1.38 1.96
CA GLU A 205 -3.93 -0.32 1.46
C GLU A 205 -3.24 1.03 1.59
N TYR A 206 -3.40 1.86 0.57
CA TYR A 206 -2.88 3.21 0.52
C TYR A 206 -4.02 4.15 0.12
N TYR A 207 -4.23 5.19 0.92
CA TYR A 207 -5.24 6.21 0.68
C TYR A 207 -4.56 7.55 0.43
N CYS A 208 -5.04 8.30 -0.56
CA CYS A 208 -4.49 9.60 -0.90
C CYS A 208 -5.62 10.56 -1.29
N CYS A 209 -5.65 11.74 -0.68
CA CYS A 209 -6.57 12.81 -1.09
C CYS A 209 -6.11 13.41 -2.42
N PRO A 210 -7.05 13.89 -3.26
CA PRO A 210 -6.69 14.61 -4.47
C PRO A 210 -5.98 15.93 -4.12
N ASP A 211 -5.20 16.42 -5.07
CA ASP A 211 -4.59 17.73 -5.03
C ASP A 211 -5.59 18.77 -5.55
N GLU A 212 -5.98 19.71 -4.68
CA GLU A 212 -7.04 20.70 -4.94
C GLU A 212 -6.52 21.99 -5.62
N ASP A 213 -5.24 22.06 -6.00
CA ASP A 213 -4.66 23.20 -6.74
C ASP A 213 -5.15 23.23 -8.21
N ILE A 214 -6.47 23.32 -8.37
CA ILE A 214 -7.15 23.64 -9.62
C ILE A 214 -7.37 25.15 -9.60
N SER A 215 -6.42 25.93 -10.14
CA SER A 215 -6.83 27.21 -10.70
C SER A 215 -7.66 26.89 -11.94
N GLU A 216 -8.93 27.32 -11.99
CA GLU A 216 -9.88 27.17 -13.12
C GLU A 216 -9.37 27.75 -14.47
N ALA A 217 -8.09 28.14 -14.57
CA ALA A 217 -7.47 28.78 -15.71
C ALA A 217 -6.84 27.82 -16.74
N GLU A 218 -6.84 26.49 -16.51
CA GLU A 218 -6.23 25.50 -17.42
C GLU A 218 -7.21 24.43 -17.96
N LEU A 219 -8.52 24.72 -17.96
CA LEU A 219 -9.54 23.95 -18.71
C LEU A 219 -9.82 24.60 -20.07
#